data_AF-A0A524P8H0-F1
#
_entry.id   AF-A0A524P8H0-F1
#
_cell.length_a   1.000
_cell.length_b   1.000
_cell.length_c   1.000
_cell.angle_alpha   90.00
_cell.angle_beta   90.00
_cell.angle_gamma   90.00
#
_symmetry.space_group_name_H-M   'P 1'
#
loop_
_entity.id
_entity.type
_entity.pdbx_description
1 polymer ?
#
loop_
_entity_poly.entity_id
_entity_poly.type
_entity_poly.pdbx_seq_one_letter_code
_entity_poly.pdbx_strand_id
1 'polypeptide(L)'
;MAWSLVLLPLLAVTLVAFTIALRRRRTLTDGSRSRPSSAARPDAPAPGRRGSSEPEPLPVKRCPVCLSEYPTRDRFCVRDGAGLMEGSSSGPFTQGMICPTCRRGYPFDARFCPEDADELVPYGLYGAASTTRPPLRLDANKICPECGIRHAAAHLFCGDDGTQLVVVN
;
A
#
# COMPACT_ATOMS: atom_id res chain seq x y z
N MET A 1 4.88 -36.30 -34.30
CA MET A 1 5.60 -35.83 -33.10
C MET A 1 5.43 -34.31 -32.89
N ALA A 2 4.21 -33.77 -32.99
CA ALA A 2 3.96 -32.31 -32.88
C ALA A 2 3.11 -31.90 -31.67
N TRP A 3 2.58 -32.87 -30.91
CA TRP A 3 1.69 -32.59 -29.77
C TRP A 3 2.44 -32.20 -28.48
N SER A 4 3.74 -32.53 -28.39
CA SER A 4 4.55 -32.29 -27.18
C SER A 4 4.85 -30.80 -26.95
N LEU A 5 4.82 -29.96 -27.98
CA LEU A 5 5.13 -28.53 -27.85
C LEU A 5 3.96 -27.69 -27.29
N VAL A 6 2.72 -28.20 -27.37
CA VAL A 6 1.53 -27.48 -26.86
C VAL A 6 1.23 -27.84 -25.39
N LEU A 7 1.66 -29.01 -24.93
CA LEU A 7 1.44 -29.46 -23.54
C LEU A 7 2.30 -28.69 -22.52
N LEU A 8 3.52 -28.29 -22.88
CA LEU A 8 4.42 -27.53 -22.00
C LEU A 8 3.86 -26.17 -21.54
N PRO A 9 3.36 -25.28 -22.43
CA PRO A 9 2.80 -24.01 -21.99
C PRO A 9 1.51 -24.19 -21.17
N LEU A 10 0.67 -25.19 -21.50
CA LEU A 10 -0.54 -25.51 -20.72
C LEU A 10 -0.20 -25.99 -19.30
N LEU A 11 0.83 -26.83 -19.16
CA LEU A 11 1.31 -27.26 -17.84
C LEU A 11 1.89 -26.09 -17.03
N ALA A 12 2.63 -25.19 -17.67
CA ALA A 12 3.16 -24.00 -17.00
C ALA A 12 2.03 -23.09 -16.50
N VAL A 13 1.01 -22.82 -17.32
CA VAL A 13 -0.14 -21.98 -16.95
C VAL A 13 -0.93 -22.61 -15.80
N THR A 14 -1.15 -23.92 -15.83
CA THR A 14 -1.89 -24.62 -14.75
C THR A 14 -1.12 -24.63 -13.44
N LEU A 15 0.21 -24.80 -13.46
CA LEU A 15 1.06 -24.69 -12.27
C LEU A 15 1.07 -23.28 -11.68
N VAL A 16 1.13 -22.24 -12.52
CA VAL A 16 1.06 -20.84 -12.05
C VAL A 16 -0.31 -20.55 -11.43
N ALA A 17 -1.40 -20.94 -12.08
CA ALA A 17 -2.74 -20.79 -11.52
C ALA A 17 -2.92 -21.56 -10.19
N PHE A 18 -2.38 -22.78 -10.10
CA PHE A 18 -2.45 -23.60 -8.89
C PHE A 18 -1.64 -23.00 -7.74
N THR A 19 -0.44 -22.45 -8.00
CA THR A 19 0.37 -21.79 -6.96
C THR A 19 -0.26 -20.50 -6.45
N ILE A 20 -0.92 -19.71 -7.30
CA ILE A 20 -1.71 -18.53 -6.90
C ILE A 20 -2.91 -18.94 -6.04
N ALA A 21 -3.63 -19.99 -6.43
CA ALA A 21 -4.77 -20.51 -5.67
C ALA A 21 -4.36 -21.04 -4.29
N LEU A 22 -3.22 -21.73 -4.18
CA LEU A 22 -2.67 -22.19 -2.91
C LEU A 22 -2.22 -21.03 -2.01
N ARG A 23 -1.66 -19.95 -2.57
CA ARG A 23 -1.34 -18.73 -1.80
C ARG A 23 -2.60 -18.06 -1.25
N ARG A 24 -3.68 -17.96 -2.05
CA ARG A 24 -4.98 -17.43 -1.59
C ARG A 24 -5.61 -18.25 -0.46
N ARG A 25 -5.42 -19.59 -0.44
CA ARG A 25 -5.99 -20.43 0.63
C ARG A 25 -5.30 -20.25 1.97
N ARG A 26 -4.00 -19.93 1.99
CA ARG A 26 -3.24 -19.73 3.24
C ARG A 26 -3.67 -18.47 4.00
N THR A 27 -4.21 -17.46 3.33
CA THR A 27 -4.67 -16.22 3.97
C THR A 27 -6.07 -16.31 4.57
N LEU A 28 -6.84 -17.35 4.25
CA LEU A 28 -8.20 -17.55 4.79
C LEU A 28 -8.21 -18.26 6.15
N THR A 29 -7.15 -18.97 6.52
CA THR A 29 -7.11 -19.75 7.76
C THR A 29 -6.73 -18.96 9.02
N ASP A 30 -6.36 -17.68 8.91
CA ASP A 30 -5.95 -16.86 10.07
C ASP A 30 -7.02 -15.84 10.53
N GLY A 31 -8.21 -15.89 9.92
CA GLY A 31 -9.30 -14.92 10.15
C GLY A 31 -10.31 -15.28 11.25
N SER A 32 -10.07 -16.29 12.08
CA SER A 32 -11.03 -16.74 13.10
C SER A 32 -10.50 -16.55 14.53
N ARG A 33 -10.46 -15.30 14.98
CA ARG A 33 -10.59 -15.01 16.43
C ARG A 33 -11.37 -13.74 16.68
N SER A 34 -12.65 -13.79 16.33
CA SER A 34 -13.68 -12.88 16.82
C SER A 34 -13.75 -13.00 18.35
N ARG A 35 -13.31 -11.93 19.02
CA ARG A 35 -13.33 -11.76 20.48
C ARG A 35 -14.78 -11.53 20.92
N PRO A 36 -15.38 -12.37 21.79
CA PRO A 36 -16.72 -12.09 22.30
C PRO A 36 -16.70 -10.89 23.26
N SER A 37 -17.78 -10.14 23.13
CA SER A 37 -18.11 -8.88 23.80
C SER A 37 -18.07 -8.97 25.33
N SER A 38 -17.62 -7.89 25.94
CA SER A 38 -17.51 -7.69 27.39
C SER A 38 -18.88 -7.73 28.07
N ALA A 39 -19.01 -8.60 29.06
CA ALA A 39 -19.98 -8.45 30.14
C ALA A 39 -19.26 -7.87 31.36
N ALA A 40 -19.79 -6.75 31.84
CA ALA A 40 -19.31 -6.01 32.99
C ALA A 40 -19.41 -6.81 34.30
N ARG A 41 -18.40 -6.66 35.17
CA ARG A 41 -18.54 -6.79 36.63
C ARG A 41 -17.56 -5.85 37.36
N PRO A 42 -17.96 -5.27 38.51
CA PRO A 42 -17.17 -4.29 39.26
C PRO A 42 -16.30 -4.93 40.36
N ASP A 43 -15.24 -4.18 40.69
CA ASP A 43 -14.45 -4.11 41.92
C ASP A 43 -13.73 -5.35 42.48
N ALA A 44 -12.42 -5.41 42.24
CA ALA A 44 -11.43 -5.95 43.17
C ALA A 44 -10.06 -5.25 42.97
N PRO A 45 -9.38 -4.76 44.02
CA PRO A 45 -8.02 -4.24 43.91
C PRO A 45 -7.02 -5.36 44.20
N ALA A 46 -6.14 -5.68 43.23
CA ALA A 46 -4.99 -6.55 43.47
C ALA A 46 -3.83 -6.26 42.49
N PRO A 47 -2.59 -6.64 42.85
CA PRO A 47 -1.38 -5.85 42.64
C PRO A 47 -0.57 -6.27 41.41
N GLY A 48 0.48 -5.48 41.12
CA GLY A 48 1.61 -5.94 40.31
C GLY A 48 1.52 -5.49 38.86
N ARG A 49 1.95 -4.24 38.66
CA ARG A 49 2.26 -3.59 37.40
C ARG A 49 3.22 -4.48 36.60
N ARG A 50 2.69 -5.39 35.77
CA ARG A 50 3.47 -6.08 34.75
C ARG A 50 3.94 -5.02 33.77
N GLY A 51 5.25 -4.95 33.60
CA GLY A 51 5.91 -4.05 32.67
C GLY A 51 5.20 -4.08 31.33
N SER A 52 4.75 -2.92 30.91
CA SER A 52 4.52 -2.60 29.52
C SER A 52 5.80 -2.98 28.79
N SER A 53 5.78 -4.08 28.04
CA SER A 53 6.72 -4.25 26.95
C SER A 53 6.42 -3.11 25.99
N GLU A 54 7.18 -2.02 26.12
CA GLU A 54 7.18 -0.91 25.18
C GLU A 54 7.35 -1.55 23.79
N PRO A 55 6.37 -1.37 22.87
CA PRO A 55 6.49 -1.95 21.54
C PRO A 55 7.78 -1.40 20.94
N GLU A 56 8.72 -2.29 20.65
CA GLU A 56 9.94 -1.91 19.94
C GLU A 56 9.50 -1.12 18.71
N PRO A 57 10.00 0.12 18.50
CA PRO A 57 9.54 0.94 17.39
C PRO A 57 9.85 0.21 16.10
N LEU A 58 8.80 -0.37 15.51
CA LEU A 58 8.88 -1.06 14.22
C LEU A 58 9.53 -0.09 13.24
N PRO A 59 10.49 -0.55 12.40
CA PRO A 59 11.14 0.33 11.44
C PRO A 59 10.06 1.06 10.63
N VAL A 60 10.08 2.39 10.64
CA VAL A 60 9.13 3.19 9.87
C VAL A 60 9.71 3.47 8.49
N LYS A 61 8.88 3.30 7.47
CA LYS A 61 9.21 3.79 6.13
C LYS A 61 8.57 5.16 5.95
N ARG A 62 9.21 6.02 5.20
CA ARG A 62 8.76 7.38 4.90
C ARG A 62 8.56 7.54 3.41
N CYS A 63 7.48 8.21 3.06
CA CYS A 63 7.27 8.60 1.67
C CYS A 63 8.25 9.72 1.30
N PRO A 64 9.03 9.61 0.21
CA PRO A 64 9.89 10.71 -0.27
C PRO A 64 9.14 12.00 -0.60
N VAL A 65 7.85 11.84 -0.87
CA VAL A 65 7.04 12.83 -1.55
C VAL A 65 6.21 13.61 -0.53
N CYS A 66 5.33 12.92 0.21
CA CYS A 66 4.49 13.55 1.23
C CYS A 66 5.08 13.49 2.65
N LEU A 67 6.25 12.89 2.84
CA LEU A 67 6.95 12.71 4.12
C LEU A 67 6.15 11.97 5.21
N SER A 68 5.01 11.38 4.85
CA SER A 68 4.20 10.59 5.77
C SER A 68 4.91 9.30 6.14
N GLU A 69 4.76 8.90 7.41
CA GLU A 69 5.28 7.66 7.95
C GLU A 69 4.29 6.51 7.78
N TYR A 70 4.82 5.36 7.44
CA TYR A 70 4.07 4.15 7.17
C TYR A 70 4.71 2.95 7.88
N PRO A 71 3.90 1.95 8.27
CA PRO A 71 4.42 0.69 8.77
C PRO A 71 5.23 -0.03 7.69
N THR A 72 6.24 -0.82 8.07
CA THR A 72 7.13 -1.57 7.15
C THR A 72 6.42 -2.44 6.10
N ARG A 73 5.20 -2.90 6.41
CA ARG A 73 4.38 -3.71 5.49
C ARG A 73 4.05 -2.97 4.21
N ASP A 74 3.82 -1.67 4.29
CA ASP A 74 3.53 -0.86 3.13
C ASP A 74 4.85 -0.64 2.35
N ARG A 75 4.78 -0.84 1.04
CA ARG A 75 5.87 -0.60 0.10
C ARG A 75 5.67 0.70 -0.66
N PHE A 76 4.43 1.12 -0.79
CA PHE A 76 4.02 2.30 -1.54
C PHE A 76 3.16 3.23 -0.68
N CYS A 77 3.30 4.52 -0.94
CA CYS A 77 2.49 5.54 -0.30
C CYS A 77 1.05 5.49 -0.82
N VAL A 78 0.08 5.42 0.09
CA VAL A 78 -1.34 5.33 -0.28
C VAL A 78 -1.90 6.62 -0.91
N ARG A 79 -1.17 7.73 -0.84
CA ARG A 79 -1.58 9.03 -1.40
C ARG A 79 -1.06 9.27 -2.81
N ASP A 80 0.18 8.90 -3.09
CA ASP A 80 0.87 9.24 -4.34
C ASP A 80 1.50 8.03 -5.04
N GLY A 81 1.37 6.83 -4.47
CA GLY A 81 1.90 5.59 -5.05
C GLY A 81 3.43 5.53 -5.10
N ALA A 82 4.15 6.47 -4.48
CA ALA A 82 5.61 6.48 -4.45
C ALA A 82 6.15 5.33 -3.59
N GLY A 83 7.28 4.76 -4.01
CA GLY A 83 8.01 3.79 -3.19
C GLY A 83 8.45 4.41 -1.87
N LEU A 84 8.14 3.75 -0.76
CA LEU A 84 8.50 4.21 0.58
C LEU A 84 9.97 3.85 0.88
N MET A 85 10.70 4.78 1.49
CA MET A 85 12.11 4.62 1.84
C MET A 85 12.31 4.42 3.35
N GLU A 86 13.34 3.68 3.74
CA GLU A 86 13.71 3.50 5.15
C GLU A 86 14.20 4.82 5.78
N GLY A 87 13.77 5.08 7.02
CA GLY A 87 13.73 6.39 7.70
C GLY A 87 15.02 7.17 7.97
N SER A 88 16.13 6.91 7.26
CA SER A 88 17.39 7.65 7.42
C SER A 88 17.93 8.27 6.12
N SER A 89 17.33 7.99 4.95
CA SER A 89 17.79 8.51 3.65
C SER A 89 17.00 9.73 3.13
N SER A 90 15.93 10.14 3.80
CA SER A 90 15.10 11.28 3.41
C SER A 90 15.69 12.60 3.93
N GLY A 91 16.75 13.09 3.27
CA GLY A 91 17.23 14.46 3.45
C GLY A 91 16.25 15.48 2.82
N PRO A 92 16.23 16.75 3.27
CA PRO A 92 15.31 17.78 2.76
C PRO A 92 15.47 18.12 1.27
N PHE A 93 16.57 17.66 0.64
CA PHE A 93 16.92 17.94 -0.76
C PHE A 93 16.52 16.83 -1.74
N THR A 94 16.02 15.67 -1.28
CA THR A 94 15.49 14.63 -2.16
C THR A 94 13.98 14.79 -2.34
N GLN A 95 13.53 16.00 -2.70
CA GLN A 95 12.14 16.20 -3.05
C GLN A 95 11.88 15.36 -4.31
N GLY A 96 11.08 14.32 -4.18
CA GLY A 96 10.77 13.41 -5.29
C GLY A 96 10.11 14.14 -6.47
N MET A 97 10.15 13.49 -7.62
CA MET A 97 9.44 13.94 -8.82
C MET A 97 8.03 13.32 -8.84
N ILE A 98 7.08 13.91 -9.57
CA ILE A 98 5.74 13.35 -9.76
C ILE A 98 5.33 13.46 -11.22
N CYS A 99 4.70 12.41 -11.73
CA CYS A 99 4.05 12.48 -13.03
C CYS A 99 2.76 13.31 -12.90
N PRO A 100 2.58 14.39 -13.68
CA PRO A 100 1.36 15.19 -13.63
C PRO A 100 0.11 14.40 -14.10
N THR A 101 0.32 13.36 -14.90
CA THR A 101 -0.74 12.54 -15.52
C THR A 101 -1.17 11.39 -14.62
N CYS A 102 -0.33 10.36 -14.42
CA CYS A 102 -0.68 9.22 -13.55
C CYS A 102 -0.54 9.49 -12.04
N ARG A 103 0.06 10.64 -11.65
CA ARG A 103 0.24 11.08 -10.26
C ARG A 103 1.12 10.19 -9.39
N ARG A 104 1.91 9.31 -10.00
CA ARG A 104 2.91 8.50 -9.29
C ARG A 104 4.10 9.36 -8.90
N GLY A 105 4.60 9.15 -7.68
CA GLY A 105 5.85 9.73 -7.22
C GLY A 105 7.07 8.89 -7.64
N TYR A 106 8.16 9.58 -7.92
CA TYR A 106 9.42 9.05 -8.47
C TYR A 106 10.61 9.65 -7.71
N PRO A 107 11.80 9.01 -7.78
CA PRO A 107 13.02 9.60 -7.21
C PRO A 107 13.41 10.88 -7.96
N PHE A 108 14.24 11.71 -7.33
CA PHE A 108 14.57 13.06 -7.82
C PHE A 108 15.39 13.08 -9.13
N ASP A 109 16.04 11.97 -9.46
CA ASP A 109 16.88 11.79 -10.65
C ASP A 109 16.07 11.35 -11.89
N ALA A 110 14.82 10.92 -11.70
CA ALA A 110 13.93 10.56 -12.80
C ALA A 110 13.44 11.81 -13.55
N ARG A 111 13.55 11.79 -14.89
CA ARG A 111 13.09 12.88 -15.75
C ARG A 111 11.75 12.64 -16.43
N PHE A 112 11.41 11.39 -16.73
CA PHE A 112 10.21 11.02 -17.48
C PHE A 112 9.44 9.89 -16.80
N CYS A 113 8.12 9.92 -16.91
CA CYS A 113 7.24 8.88 -16.43
C CYS A 113 7.40 7.60 -17.28
N PRO A 114 7.68 6.42 -16.71
CA PRO A 114 7.74 5.18 -17.47
C PRO A 114 6.37 4.71 -18.00
N GLU A 115 5.27 5.17 -17.39
CA GLU A 115 3.91 4.79 -17.79
C GLU A 115 3.37 5.69 -18.91
N ASP A 116 3.56 7.01 -18.78
CA ASP A 116 2.94 8.00 -19.66
C ASP A 116 3.94 8.70 -20.60
N ALA A 117 5.25 8.50 -20.40
CA ALA A 117 6.34 9.25 -21.05
C ALA A 117 6.34 10.78 -20.81
N ASP A 118 5.45 11.30 -19.97
CA ASP A 118 5.40 12.71 -19.60
C ASP A 118 6.62 13.13 -18.77
N GLU A 119 7.01 14.41 -18.91
CA GLU A 119 8.06 15.01 -18.09
C GLU A 119 7.61 15.07 -16.63
N LEU A 120 8.44 14.51 -15.75
CA LEU A 120 8.17 14.53 -14.33
C LEU A 120 8.44 15.92 -13.79
N VAL A 121 7.59 16.37 -12.87
CA VAL A 121 7.73 17.68 -12.23
C VAL A 121 8.15 17.53 -10.77
N PRO A 122 8.96 18.45 -10.21
CA PRO A 122 9.24 18.45 -8.78
C PRO A 122 7.96 18.53 -7.94
N TYR A 123 7.84 17.70 -6.92
CA TYR A 123 6.60 17.63 -6.14
C TYR A 123 6.22 18.95 -5.47
N GLY A 124 7.20 19.74 -5.01
CA GLY A 124 6.96 21.07 -4.44
C GLY A 124 6.20 22.00 -5.39
N LEU A 125 6.37 21.83 -6.71
CA LEU A 125 5.65 22.61 -7.72
C LEU A 125 4.26 22.04 -8.00
N TYR A 126 4.09 20.72 -7.91
CA TYR A 126 2.79 20.06 -8.13
C TYR A 126 1.81 20.24 -6.95
N GLY A 127 2.33 20.24 -5.72
CA GLY A 127 1.54 20.39 -4.48
C GLY A 127 0.87 21.76 -4.35
N ALA A 128 1.53 22.83 -4.79
CA ALA A 128 0.99 24.18 -4.77
C ALA A 128 -0.28 24.35 -5.62
N ALA A 129 -0.46 23.51 -6.67
CA ALA A 129 -1.67 23.46 -7.48
C ALA A 129 -2.75 22.52 -6.90
N SER A 130 -2.35 21.56 -6.07
CA SER A 130 -3.20 20.45 -5.59
C SER A 130 -3.94 20.73 -4.28
N THR A 131 -3.55 21.75 -3.51
CA THR A 131 -4.22 22.18 -2.27
C THR A 131 -5.65 22.69 -2.50
N THR A 132 -6.02 23.01 -3.74
CA THR A 132 -7.36 23.46 -4.13
C THR A 132 -8.34 22.33 -4.42
N ARG A 133 -7.95 21.06 -4.25
CA ARG A 133 -8.80 19.92 -4.65
C ARG A 133 -9.86 19.61 -3.59
N PRO A 134 -11.14 19.44 -3.97
CA PRO A 134 -12.19 19.03 -3.05
C PRO A 134 -11.83 17.67 -2.41
N PRO A 135 -12.12 17.45 -1.12
CA PRO A 135 -11.97 16.13 -0.52
C PRO A 135 -12.83 15.14 -1.30
N LEU A 136 -12.19 14.08 -1.80
CA LEU A 136 -12.88 12.97 -2.47
C LEU A 136 -13.97 12.44 -1.54
N ARG A 137 -15.16 12.16 -2.10
CA ARG A 137 -16.32 11.60 -1.38
C ARG A 137 -15.86 10.53 -0.39
N LEU A 138 -16.00 10.83 0.90
CA LEU A 138 -15.46 10.04 2.01
C LEU A 138 -16.08 8.64 2.14
N ASP A 139 -17.18 8.37 1.41
CA ASP A 139 -18.02 7.18 1.64
C ASP A 139 -17.86 6.11 0.54
N ALA A 140 -17.02 6.35 -0.47
CA ALA A 140 -16.82 5.40 -1.56
C ALA A 140 -15.81 4.32 -1.17
N ASN A 141 -16.28 3.08 -1.03
CA ASN A 141 -15.41 1.92 -0.89
C ASN A 141 -14.57 1.75 -2.15
N LYS A 142 -13.25 1.62 -1.97
CA LYS A 142 -12.32 1.36 -3.06
C LYS A 142 -11.73 -0.03 -2.95
N ILE A 143 -11.40 -0.65 -4.07
CA ILE A 143 -10.76 -1.96 -4.15
C ILE A 143 -9.49 -1.87 -5.01
N CYS A 144 -8.44 -2.58 -4.61
CA CYS A 144 -7.28 -2.77 -5.47
C CYS A 144 -7.58 -3.84 -6.52
N PRO A 145 -7.42 -3.56 -7.84
CA PRO A 145 -7.73 -4.53 -8.89
C PRO A 145 -6.78 -5.74 -8.90
N GLU A 146 -5.56 -5.59 -8.40
CA GLU A 146 -4.55 -6.65 -8.39
C GLU A 146 -4.71 -7.60 -7.19
N CYS A 147 -4.82 -7.04 -5.97
CA CYS A 147 -4.88 -7.85 -4.75
C CYS A 147 -6.31 -8.12 -4.26
N GLY A 148 -7.31 -7.38 -4.75
CA GLY A 148 -8.72 -7.52 -4.35
C GLY A 148 -9.05 -7.02 -2.94
N ILE A 149 -8.10 -6.38 -2.25
CA ILE A 149 -8.30 -5.84 -0.90
C ILE A 149 -9.08 -4.52 -0.98
N ARG A 150 -10.00 -4.32 -0.04
CA ARG A 150 -10.74 -3.06 0.12
C ARG A 150 -9.92 -2.06 0.92
N HIS A 151 -9.96 -0.80 0.50
CA HIS A 151 -9.20 0.28 1.12
C HIS A 151 -10.14 1.43 1.49
N ALA A 152 -9.70 2.24 2.46
CA ALA A 152 -10.42 3.44 2.88
C ALA A 152 -10.59 4.41 1.71
N ALA A 153 -11.70 5.16 1.68
CA ALA A 153 -12.01 6.10 0.59
C ALA A 153 -10.91 7.14 0.35
N ALA A 154 -10.17 7.51 1.40
CA ALA A 154 -9.05 8.45 1.33
C ALA A 154 -7.82 7.89 0.61
N HIS A 155 -7.67 6.56 0.48
CA HIS A 155 -6.55 5.96 -0.22
C HIS A 155 -6.74 6.10 -1.74
N LEU A 156 -5.68 6.50 -2.43
CA LEU A 156 -5.63 6.58 -3.89
C LEU A 156 -4.90 5.39 -4.50
N PHE A 157 -3.93 4.86 -3.76
CA PHE A 157 -3.11 3.72 -4.17
C PHE A 157 -3.10 2.64 -3.10
N CYS A 158 -2.93 1.39 -3.52
CA CYS A 158 -2.72 0.28 -2.61
C CYS A 158 -1.28 0.33 -2.06
N GLY A 159 -1.13 0.12 -0.74
CA GLY A 159 0.18 0.18 -0.08
C GLY A 159 1.09 -1.00 -0.43
N ASP A 160 0.54 -2.12 -0.90
CA ASP A 160 1.29 -3.35 -1.16
C ASP A 160 1.97 -3.35 -2.54
N ASP A 161 1.26 -2.90 -3.57
CA ASP A 161 1.67 -2.96 -4.98
C ASP A 161 1.72 -1.59 -5.69
N GLY A 162 1.23 -0.53 -5.03
CA GLY A 162 1.19 0.81 -5.61
C GLY A 162 0.15 0.97 -6.70
N THR A 163 -0.79 0.02 -6.88
CA THR A 163 -1.81 0.12 -7.94
C THR A 163 -2.88 1.15 -7.57
N GLN A 164 -3.38 1.89 -8.56
CA GLN A 164 -4.46 2.84 -8.36
C GLN A 164 -5.75 2.12 -7.97
N LEU A 165 -6.37 2.60 -6.89
CA LEU A 165 -7.58 2.01 -6.36
C LEU A 165 -8.80 2.45 -7.17
N VAL A 166 -9.66 1.49 -7.50
CA VAL A 166 -10.90 1.74 -8.23
C VAL A 166 -12.08 1.80 -7.27
N VAL A 167 -13.00 2.72 -7.51
CA VAL A 167 -14.24 2.84 -6.73
C VAL A 167 -15.19 1.72 -7.16
N VAL A 168 -15.75 1.03 -6.17
CA VAL A 168 -16.81 0.03 -6.38
C VAL A 168 -18.05 0.49 -5.64
N ASN A 169 -19.16 0.64 -6.39
CA ASN A 169 -20.49 0.93 -5.86
C ASN A 169 -21.21 -0.38 -5.49
#